data_AF-A0AA43A119-F1
#
_entry.id   AF-A0AA43A119-F1
#
_cell.length_a   1.000
_cell.length_b   1.000
_cell.length_c   1.000
_cell.angle_alpha   90.00
_cell.angle_beta   90.00
_cell.angle_gamma   90.00
#
_symmetry.space_group_name_H-M   'P 1'
#
loop_
_entity.id
_entity.type
_entity.pdbx_description
1 polymer ?
#
loop_
_entity_poly.entity_id
_entity_poly.type
_entity_poly.pdbx_seq_one_letter_code
_entity_poly.pdbx_strand_id
1 'polypeptide(L)'
;MSSKLESKSDERALKRLMTLTDVVYAIGLVLVIQWLPVPSESKRSGAVWLLELFAEHGENLAGVLVGLVFLILYWIRSNQLLNHLERTNGIHITFAITQVFFVLMLLYVVRVSGEIEPASARVGESLALLLTGLCGSAGWRYASKRGLVRPGITSEQMKKTYIEAHAEPAVALITLPLAFVDALVWNLAWLLYIPVAMIMRSRL
;
A
#
# COMPACT_ATOMS: atom_id res chain seq x y z
N MET A 1 38.04 -11.27 2.41
CA MET A 1 37.82 -9.96 3.08
C MET A 1 36.70 -9.15 2.40
N SER A 2 36.65 -9.07 1.05
CA SER A 2 35.59 -8.37 0.28
C SER A 2 34.16 -8.83 0.62
N SER A 3 33.89 -10.15 0.59
CA SER A 3 32.55 -10.69 0.85
C SER A 3 31.98 -10.36 2.24
N LYS A 4 32.82 -10.27 3.29
CA LYS A 4 32.37 -9.86 4.63
C LYS A 4 32.06 -8.36 4.72
N LEU A 5 32.78 -7.53 3.97
CA LEU A 5 32.54 -6.09 3.90
C LEU A 5 31.28 -5.77 3.10
N GLU A 6 31.08 -6.47 1.98
CA GLU A 6 29.85 -6.41 1.18
C GLU A 6 28.62 -6.83 2.00
N SER A 7 28.69 -7.94 2.74
CA SER A 7 27.59 -8.37 3.63
C SER A 7 27.21 -7.30 4.66
N LYS A 8 28.20 -6.70 5.34
CA LYS A 8 27.95 -5.62 6.31
C LYS A 8 27.37 -4.37 5.66
N SER A 9 27.79 -4.06 4.43
CA SER A 9 27.24 -2.93 3.66
C SER A 9 25.77 -3.18 3.33
N ASP A 10 25.43 -4.39 2.89
CA ASP A 10 24.07 -4.79 2.51
C ASP A 10 23.11 -4.85 3.71
N GLU A 11 23.58 -5.29 4.87
CA GLU A 11 22.84 -5.22 6.14
C GLU A 11 22.58 -3.76 6.56
N ARG A 12 23.58 -2.88 6.42
CA ARG A 12 23.42 -1.45 6.69
C ARG A 12 22.46 -0.79 5.71
N ALA A 13 22.51 -1.18 4.44
CA ALA A 13 21.58 -0.71 3.42
C ALA A 13 20.13 -1.10 3.75
N LEU A 14 19.91 -2.32 4.25
CA LEU A 14 18.59 -2.76 4.70
C LEU A 14 18.06 -1.90 5.85
N LYS A 15 18.90 -1.62 6.87
CA LYS A 15 18.50 -0.73 7.98
C LYS A 15 18.11 0.66 7.49
N ARG A 16 18.88 1.23 6.55
CA ARG A 16 18.56 2.53 5.95
C ARG A 16 17.26 2.50 5.15
N LEU A 17 17.00 1.43 4.41
CA LEU A 17 15.76 1.23 3.67
C LEU A 17 14.55 1.15 4.63
N MET A 18 14.67 0.40 5.73
CA MET A 18 13.64 0.34 6.78
C MET A 18 13.34 1.73 7.34
N THR A 19 14.38 2.47 7.76
CA THR A 19 14.20 3.83 8.28
C THR A 19 13.57 4.77 7.26
N LEU A 20 14.02 4.75 6.01
CA LEU A 20 13.43 5.58 4.95
C LEU A 20 11.95 5.25 4.77
N THR A 21 11.62 3.97 4.71
CA THR A 21 10.24 3.47 4.58
C THR A 21 9.38 3.96 5.73
N ASP A 22 9.83 3.78 6.98
CA ASP A 22 9.11 4.25 8.18
C ASP A 22 8.85 5.76 8.14
N VAL A 23 9.87 6.54 7.77
CA VAL A 23 9.75 8.00 7.66
C VAL A 23 8.75 8.39 6.58
N VAL A 24 8.75 7.73 5.42
CA VAL A 24 7.79 8.03 4.34
C VAL A 24 6.36 7.75 4.78
N TYR A 25 6.09 6.61 5.44
CA TYR A 25 4.75 6.31 5.96
C TYR A 25 4.34 7.28 7.07
N ALA A 26 5.25 7.64 7.98
CA ALA A 26 4.98 8.61 9.03
C ALA A 26 4.64 10.00 8.47
N ILE A 27 5.40 10.47 7.47
CA ILE A 27 5.11 11.72 6.76
C ILE A 27 3.76 11.60 6.04
N GLY A 28 3.49 10.48 5.37
CA GLY A 28 2.20 10.23 4.73
C GLY A 28 1.03 10.37 5.69
N LEU A 29 1.14 9.82 6.90
CA LEU A 29 0.09 9.93 7.93
C LEU A 29 -0.18 11.39 8.33
N VAL A 30 0.88 12.19 8.47
CA VAL A 30 0.76 13.63 8.75
C VAL A 30 0.11 14.36 7.57
N LEU A 31 0.48 14.04 6.33
CA LEU A 31 -0.06 14.69 5.14
C LEU A 31 -1.54 14.37 4.91
N VAL A 32 -2.00 13.15 5.20
CA VAL A 32 -3.42 12.79 5.07
C VAL A 32 -4.30 13.58 6.04
N ILE A 33 -3.80 13.93 7.23
CA ILE A 33 -4.53 14.80 8.17
C ILE A 33 -4.79 16.19 7.57
N GLN A 34 -3.92 16.67 6.67
CA GLN A 34 -4.10 17.96 6.00
C GLN A 34 -5.24 17.95 4.97
N TRP A 35 -5.84 16.80 4.67
CA TRP A 35 -7.01 16.71 3.80
C TRP A 35 -8.32 16.94 4.57
N LEU A 36 -8.27 17.00 5.90
CA LEU A 36 -9.44 17.32 6.70
C LEU A 36 -9.94 18.73 6.34
N PRO A 37 -11.27 18.90 6.18
CA PRO A 37 -11.85 20.21 5.93
C PRO A 37 -11.54 21.14 7.09
N VAL A 38 -11.26 22.41 6.79
CA VAL A 38 -10.97 23.42 7.80
C VAL A 38 -12.18 24.36 7.98
N PRO A 39 -12.39 24.96 9.17
CA PRO A 39 -13.58 25.77 9.43
C PRO A 39 -13.77 26.94 8.47
N SER A 40 -12.69 27.51 7.92
CA SER A 40 -12.75 28.60 6.94
C SER A 40 -13.42 28.21 5.62
N GLU A 41 -13.58 26.92 5.35
CA GLU A 41 -14.27 26.40 4.17
C GLU A 41 -15.78 26.25 4.40
N SER A 42 -16.24 26.24 5.66
CA SER A 42 -17.68 26.16 5.95
C SER A 42 -18.31 27.54 6.05
N LYS A 43 -19.52 27.64 5.49
CA LYS A 43 -20.37 28.83 5.59
C LYS A 43 -21.16 28.89 6.90
N ARG A 44 -21.03 27.89 7.78
CA ARG A 44 -21.85 27.74 8.99
C ARG A 44 -21.05 28.01 10.26
N SER A 45 -21.60 28.87 11.13
CA SER A 45 -21.03 29.28 12.42
C SER A 45 -21.79 28.72 13.63
N GLY A 46 -22.55 27.63 13.44
CA GLY A 46 -23.42 27.04 14.46
C GLY A 46 -22.69 26.40 15.63
N ALA A 47 -23.41 26.15 16.73
CA ALA A 47 -22.86 25.60 17.99
C ALA A 47 -22.25 24.18 17.85
N VAL A 48 -22.56 23.47 16.76
CA VAL A 48 -22.06 22.11 16.46
C VAL A 48 -21.25 22.10 15.16
N TRP A 49 -20.32 23.06 15.05
CA TRP A 49 -19.52 23.31 13.86
C TRP A 49 -18.81 22.07 13.28
N LEU A 50 -18.33 21.13 14.12
CA LEU A 50 -17.58 19.96 13.66
C LEU A 50 -18.46 18.93 12.93
N LEU A 51 -19.65 18.63 13.46
CA LEU A 51 -20.57 17.68 12.82
C LEU A 51 -21.15 18.26 11.53
N GLU A 52 -21.41 19.58 11.51
CA GLU A 52 -21.88 20.27 10.30
C GLU A 52 -20.81 20.29 9.21
N LEU A 53 -19.55 20.60 9.55
CA LEU A 53 -18.41 20.58 8.64
C LEU A 53 -18.21 19.19 8.01
N PHE A 54 -18.33 18.14 8.83
CA PHE A 54 -18.20 16.75 8.41
C PHE A 54 -19.37 16.25 7.57
N ALA A 55 -20.59 16.69 7.86
CA ALA A 55 -21.75 16.39 7.02
C ALA A 55 -21.64 17.09 5.66
N GLU A 56 -21.08 18.32 5.62
CA GLU A 56 -20.87 19.09 4.39
C GLU A 56 -19.72 18.53 3.53
N HIS A 57 -18.69 17.96 4.15
CA HIS A 57 -17.47 17.48 3.48
C HIS A 57 -17.26 15.96 3.64
N GLY A 58 -18.34 15.18 3.57
CA GLY A 58 -18.31 13.73 3.79
C GLY A 58 -17.33 12.98 2.87
N GLU A 59 -17.15 13.44 1.64
CA GLU A 59 -16.20 12.85 0.68
C GLU A 59 -14.74 13.04 1.11
N ASN A 60 -14.38 14.22 1.63
CA ASN A 60 -13.03 14.48 2.16
C ASN A 60 -12.73 13.57 3.35
N LEU A 61 -13.72 13.35 4.23
CA LEU A 61 -13.59 12.42 5.34
C LEU A 61 -13.39 10.98 4.89
N ALA A 62 -14.14 10.53 3.89
CA ALA A 62 -13.95 9.21 3.31
C ALA A 62 -12.53 9.06 2.75
N GLY A 63 -12.04 10.06 2.01
CA GLY A 63 -10.67 10.08 1.49
C GLY A 63 -9.60 10.04 2.60
N VAL A 64 -9.78 10.79 3.69
CA VAL A 64 -8.89 10.76 4.87
C VAL A 64 -8.86 9.36 5.50
N LEU A 65 -10.02 8.77 5.75
CA LEU A 65 -10.13 7.44 6.36
C LEU A 65 -9.48 6.36 5.48
N VAL A 66 -9.77 6.40 4.18
CA VAL A 66 -9.17 5.50 3.19
C VAL A 66 -7.65 5.65 3.17
N GLY A 67 -7.15 6.90 3.11
CA GLY A 67 -5.72 7.20 3.12
C GLY A 67 -5.01 6.70 4.38
N LEU A 68 -5.59 6.92 5.56
CA LEU A 68 -5.06 6.43 6.84
C LEU A 68 -5.01 4.91 6.88
N VAL A 69 -6.09 4.24 6.49
CA VAL A 69 -6.17 2.78 6.46
C VAL A 69 -5.10 2.22 5.54
N PHE A 70 -4.98 2.72 4.31
CA PHE A 70 -3.96 2.23 3.38
C PHE A 70 -2.54 2.48 3.86
N LEU A 71 -2.23 3.67 4.38
CA LEU A 71 -0.90 3.95 4.95
C LEU A 71 -0.54 2.97 6.06
N ILE A 72 -1.44 2.73 7.02
CA ILE A 72 -1.18 1.83 8.14
C ILE A 72 -1.02 0.39 7.65
N LEU A 73 -1.94 -0.09 6.80
CA LEU A 73 -1.89 -1.47 6.29
C LEU A 73 -0.61 -1.73 5.48
N TYR A 74 -0.24 -0.79 4.60
CA TYR A 74 0.96 -0.94 3.79
C TYR A 74 2.25 -0.76 4.58
N TRP A 75 2.25 0.10 5.60
CA TRP A 75 3.36 0.19 6.56
C TRP A 75 3.56 -1.13 7.31
N ILE A 76 2.49 -1.73 7.86
CA ILE A 76 2.54 -3.03 8.54
C ILE A 76 3.11 -4.10 7.61
N ARG A 77 2.60 -4.16 6.37
CA ARG A 77 3.05 -5.12 5.37
C ARG A 77 4.52 -4.92 5.00
N SER A 78 4.94 -3.68 4.79
CA SER A 78 6.34 -3.36 4.48
C SER A 78 7.26 -3.78 5.63
N ASN A 79 6.87 -3.49 6.87
CA ASN A 79 7.59 -3.94 8.06
C ASN A 79 7.70 -5.46 8.13
N GLN A 80 6.62 -6.19 7.91
CA GLN A 80 6.66 -7.66 7.91
C GLN A 80 7.63 -8.20 6.85
N LEU A 81 7.57 -7.68 5.62
CA LEU A 81 8.43 -8.13 4.52
C LEU A 81 9.91 -7.79 4.77
N LEU A 82 10.20 -6.57 5.21
CA LEU A 82 11.57 -6.12 5.46
C LEU A 82 12.18 -6.81 6.69
N ASN A 83 11.40 -7.04 7.75
CA ASN A 83 11.88 -7.71 8.97
C ASN A 83 12.30 -9.18 8.73
N HIS A 84 11.75 -9.81 7.69
CA HIS A 84 12.17 -11.13 7.26
C HIS A 84 13.53 -11.14 6.53
N LEU A 85 14.11 -9.99 6.20
CA LEU A 85 15.39 -9.89 5.50
C LEU A 85 16.56 -9.76 6.47
N GLU A 86 17.67 -10.42 6.14
CA GLU A 86 18.97 -10.24 6.81
C GLU A 86 19.75 -9.12 6.14
N ARG A 87 19.65 -9.03 4.82
CA ARG A 87 20.40 -8.09 3.99
C ARG A 87 19.58 -7.67 2.78
N THR A 88 20.02 -6.64 2.06
CA THR A 88 19.37 -6.18 0.83
C THR A 88 20.39 -5.80 -0.24
N ASN A 89 19.94 -5.56 -1.45
CA ASN A 89 20.79 -5.06 -2.53
C ASN A 89 20.02 -4.07 -3.41
N GLY A 90 20.70 -3.47 -4.40
CA GLY A 90 20.10 -2.44 -5.26
C GLY A 90 18.79 -2.86 -5.94
N ILE A 91 18.69 -4.10 -6.42
CA ILE A 91 17.49 -4.58 -7.12
C ILE A 91 16.31 -4.70 -6.15
N HIS A 92 16.53 -5.28 -4.97
CA HIS A 92 15.48 -5.36 -3.95
C HIS A 92 15.05 -3.96 -3.46
N ILE A 93 16.01 -3.06 -3.24
CA ILE A 93 15.75 -1.67 -2.86
C ILE A 93 14.85 -1.00 -3.90
N THR A 94 15.10 -1.19 -5.20
CA THR A 94 14.25 -0.64 -6.26
C THR A 94 12.81 -1.13 -6.13
N PHE A 95 12.59 -2.44 -5.93
CA PHE A 95 11.22 -2.95 -5.73
C PHE A 95 10.53 -2.32 -4.51
N ALA A 96 11.23 -2.21 -3.38
CA ALA A 96 10.69 -1.63 -2.17
C ALA A 96 10.34 -0.14 -2.33
N ILE A 97 11.23 0.65 -2.93
CA ILE A 97 11.00 2.08 -3.16
C ILE A 97 9.87 2.28 -4.16
N THR A 98 9.85 1.53 -5.27
CA THR A 98 8.79 1.61 -6.27
C THR A 98 7.44 1.20 -5.70
N GLN A 99 7.40 0.21 -4.79
CA GLN A 99 6.18 -0.15 -4.07
C GLN A 99 5.66 1.04 -3.25
N VAL A 100 6.52 1.68 -2.44
CA VAL A 100 6.14 2.85 -1.63
C VAL A 100 5.66 4.00 -2.52
N PHE A 101 6.33 4.24 -3.66
CA PHE A 101 5.90 5.22 -4.66
C PHE A 101 4.48 4.97 -5.13
N PHE A 102 4.09 3.73 -5.44
CA PHE A 102 2.73 3.43 -5.87
C PHE A 102 1.69 3.55 -4.74
N VAL A 103 2.07 3.35 -3.48
CA VAL A 103 1.20 3.71 -2.33
C VAL A 103 1.00 5.22 -2.28
N LEU A 104 2.04 6.03 -2.47
CA LEU A 104 1.90 7.48 -2.51
C LEU A 104 1.05 7.94 -3.72
N MET A 105 1.18 7.26 -4.85
CA MET A 105 0.35 7.51 -6.03
C MET A 105 -1.12 7.17 -5.76
N LEU A 106 -1.41 6.07 -5.04
CA LEU A 106 -2.76 5.75 -4.58
C LEU A 106 -3.32 6.88 -3.72
N LEU A 107 -2.56 7.37 -2.74
CA LEU A 107 -2.99 8.49 -1.89
C LEU A 107 -3.26 9.75 -2.70
N TYR A 108 -2.42 10.05 -3.69
CA TYR A 108 -2.66 11.16 -4.59
C TYR A 108 -3.99 11.00 -5.33
N VAL A 109 -4.27 9.83 -5.92
CA VAL A 109 -5.54 9.59 -6.63
C VAL A 109 -6.73 9.71 -5.68
N VAL A 110 -6.66 9.13 -4.49
CA VAL A 110 -7.72 9.26 -3.47
C VAL A 110 -7.99 10.72 -3.13
N ARG A 111 -6.94 11.53 -2.98
CA ARG A 111 -7.06 12.97 -2.67
C ARG A 111 -7.73 13.78 -3.77
N VAL A 112 -7.49 13.45 -5.04
CA VAL A 112 -8.06 14.20 -6.18
C VAL A 112 -9.30 13.53 -6.77
N SER A 113 -9.77 12.43 -6.18
CA SER A 113 -10.84 11.58 -6.72
C SER A 113 -12.14 12.34 -7.00
N GLY A 114 -12.52 13.27 -6.13
CA GLY A 114 -13.70 14.14 -6.31
C GLY A 114 -13.50 15.28 -7.33
N GLU A 115 -12.27 15.52 -7.79
CA GLU A 115 -11.90 16.59 -8.73
C GLU A 115 -11.76 16.08 -10.18
N ILE A 116 -11.79 14.75 -10.38
CA ILE A 116 -11.58 14.10 -11.67
C ILE A 116 -12.78 13.25 -12.06
N GLU A 117 -12.79 12.74 -13.29
CA GLU A 117 -13.86 11.88 -13.78
C GLU A 117 -13.91 10.55 -12.97
N PRO A 118 -15.10 10.06 -12.55
CA PRO A 118 -15.21 8.92 -11.64
C PRO A 118 -14.59 7.61 -12.13
N ALA A 119 -14.67 7.27 -13.42
CA ALA A 119 -13.97 6.10 -13.96
C ALA A 119 -12.45 6.28 -13.90
N SER A 120 -11.94 7.48 -14.15
CA SER A 120 -10.52 7.82 -14.08
C SER A 120 -9.97 7.69 -12.66
N ALA A 121 -10.72 8.13 -11.64
CA ALA A 121 -10.38 7.90 -10.24
C ALA A 121 -10.29 6.41 -9.92
N ARG A 122 -11.33 5.64 -10.25
CA ARG A 122 -11.38 4.18 -10.02
C ARG A 122 -10.25 3.44 -10.72
N VAL A 123 -9.94 3.79 -11.97
CA VAL A 123 -8.80 3.22 -12.72
C VAL A 123 -7.49 3.56 -12.02
N GLY A 124 -7.29 4.81 -11.60
CA GLY A 124 -6.10 5.24 -10.90
C GLY A 124 -5.87 4.47 -9.60
N GLU A 125 -6.92 4.30 -8.79
CA GLU A 125 -6.86 3.54 -7.53
C GLU A 125 -6.56 2.05 -7.78
N SER A 126 -7.31 1.41 -8.68
CA SER A 126 -7.09 0.01 -9.07
C SER A 126 -5.68 -0.23 -9.62
N LEU A 127 -5.18 0.67 -10.46
CA LEU A 127 -3.84 0.55 -11.06
C LEU A 127 -2.74 0.76 -10.03
N ALA A 128 -2.87 1.76 -9.14
CA ALA A 128 -1.91 2.01 -8.08
C ALA A 128 -1.80 0.80 -7.14
N LEU A 129 -2.93 0.21 -6.73
CA LEU A 129 -2.95 -1.00 -5.89
C LEU A 129 -2.36 -2.22 -6.60
N LEU A 130 -2.71 -2.43 -7.87
CA LEU A 130 -2.14 -3.49 -8.70
C LEU A 130 -0.62 -3.40 -8.74
N LEU A 131 -0.10 -2.23 -9.07
CA LEU A 131 1.35 -2.00 -9.20
C LEU A 131 2.07 -2.08 -7.85
N THR A 132 1.44 -1.61 -6.77
CA THR A 132 1.95 -1.76 -5.41
C THR A 132 2.13 -3.22 -5.05
N GLY A 133 1.07 -4.03 -5.20
CA GLY A 133 1.13 -5.43 -4.84
C GLY A 133 2.06 -6.25 -5.76
N LEU A 134 2.16 -5.91 -7.05
CA LEU A 134 3.13 -6.53 -7.97
C LEU A 134 4.58 -6.23 -7.56
N CYS A 135 4.90 -4.99 -7.20
CA CYS A 135 6.24 -4.62 -6.75
C CYS A 135 6.62 -5.33 -5.46
N GLY A 136 5.73 -5.35 -4.46
CA GLY A 136 5.99 -6.08 -3.21
C GLY A 136 6.16 -7.59 -3.42
N SER A 137 5.32 -8.17 -4.29
CA SER A 137 5.40 -9.59 -4.66
C SER A 137 6.70 -9.95 -5.39
N ALA A 138 7.10 -9.11 -6.36
CA ALA A 138 8.34 -9.27 -7.10
C ALA A 138 9.57 -9.10 -6.20
N GLY A 139 9.56 -8.09 -5.32
CA GLY A 139 10.60 -7.86 -4.32
C GLY A 139 10.77 -9.06 -3.38
N TRP A 140 9.67 -9.58 -2.83
CA TRP A 140 9.69 -10.76 -1.97
C TRP A 140 10.23 -12.02 -2.67
N ARG A 141 9.76 -12.28 -3.90
CA ARG A 141 10.24 -13.40 -4.72
C ARG A 141 11.73 -13.28 -5.02
N TYR A 142 12.18 -12.08 -5.37
CA TYR A 142 13.59 -11.81 -5.64
C TYR A 142 14.44 -12.06 -4.39
N ALA A 143 14.05 -11.50 -3.25
CA ALA A 143 14.77 -11.66 -1.98
C ALA A 143 14.88 -13.12 -1.54
N SER A 144 13.76 -13.85 -1.62
CA SER A 144 13.69 -15.29 -1.31
C SER A 144 14.64 -16.10 -2.22
N LYS A 145 14.60 -15.85 -3.54
CA LYS A 145 15.45 -16.58 -4.50
C LYS A 145 16.93 -16.25 -4.39
N ARG A 146 17.28 -15.07 -3.90
CA ARG A 146 18.67 -14.60 -3.77
C ARG A 146 19.27 -14.82 -2.39
N GLY A 147 18.55 -15.48 -1.47
CA GLY A 147 19.03 -15.74 -0.12
C GLY A 147 19.33 -14.44 0.64
N LEU A 148 18.44 -13.46 0.50
CA LEU A 148 18.47 -12.21 1.28
C LEU A 148 17.63 -12.32 2.57
N VAL A 149 16.78 -13.33 2.64
CA VAL A 149 15.90 -13.65 3.77
C VAL A 149 16.72 -14.22 4.93
N ARG A 150 16.30 -13.90 6.16
CA ARG A 150 16.96 -14.37 7.38
C ARG A 150 17.01 -15.90 7.48
N PRO A 151 18.08 -16.45 8.07
CA PRO A 151 18.11 -17.84 8.48
C PRO A 151 16.93 -18.14 9.42
N GLY A 152 16.29 -19.30 9.24
CA GLY A 152 15.17 -19.74 10.08
C GLY A 152 13.77 -19.52 9.50
N ILE A 153 13.64 -18.78 8.40
CA ILE A 153 12.38 -18.75 7.64
C ILE A 153 12.31 -19.97 6.71
N THR A 154 11.29 -20.80 6.91
CA THR A 154 11.12 -22.02 6.12
C THR A 154 10.64 -21.71 4.70
N SER A 155 10.89 -22.63 3.76
CA SER A 155 10.38 -22.52 2.39
C SER A 155 8.85 -22.43 2.33
N GLU A 156 8.16 -23.07 3.26
CA GLU A 156 6.71 -23.00 3.40
C GLU A 156 6.24 -21.62 3.83
N GLN A 157 6.91 -21.01 4.82
CA GLN A 157 6.64 -19.63 5.24
C GLN A 157 6.90 -18.64 4.10
N MET A 158 8.00 -18.82 3.35
CA MET A 158 8.28 -17.99 2.17
C MET A 158 7.20 -18.11 1.08
N LYS A 159 6.72 -19.33 0.81
CA LYS A 159 5.63 -19.60 -0.14
C LYS A 159 4.32 -18.97 0.34
N LYS A 160 4.01 -19.08 1.64
CA LYS A 160 2.82 -18.46 2.24
C LYS A 160 2.82 -16.94 2.07
N THR A 161 3.91 -16.27 2.45
CA THR A 161 4.03 -14.81 2.27
C THR A 161 3.92 -14.42 0.80
N TYR A 162 4.50 -15.20 -0.11
CA TYR A 162 4.37 -14.96 -1.55
C TYR A 162 2.92 -15.06 -2.04
N ILE A 163 2.20 -16.12 -1.64
CA ILE A 163 0.82 -16.37 -2.04
C ILE A 163 -0.11 -15.29 -1.48
N GLU A 164 0.03 -14.92 -0.22
CA GLU A 164 -0.76 -13.85 0.40
C GLU A 164 -0.50 -12.50 -0.27
N ALA A 165 0.73 -12.24 -0.71
CA ALA A 165 1.08 -11.00 -1.39
C ALA A 165 0.43 -10.83 -2.77
N HIS A 166 -0.01 -11.91 -3.42
CA HIS A 166 -0.63 -11.89 -4.75
C HIS A 166 -2.16 -11.73 -4.75
N ALA A 167 -2.81 -11.94 -3.61
CA ALA A 167 -4.27 -11.84 -3.53
C ALA A 167 -4.77 -10.44 -3.91
N GLU A 168 -4.08 -9.41 -3.42
CA GLU A 168 -4.41 -8.02 -3.70
C GLU A 168 -4.19 -7.63 -5.19
N PRO A 169 -3.02 -7.90 -5.82
CA PRO A 169 -2.85 -7.73 -7.26
C PRO A 169 -3.94 -8.41 -8.10
N ALA A 170 -4.33 -9.62 -7.74
CA ALA A 170 -5.36 -10.34 -8.48
C ALA A 170 -6.72 -9.63 -8.41
N VAL A 171 -7.11 -9.13 -7.24
CA VAL A 171 -8.35 -8.38 -7.05
C VAL A 171 -8.27 -7.03 -7.76
N ALA A 172 -7.16 -6.30 -7.60
CA ALA A 172 -6.94 -5.02 -8.26
C ALA A 172 -7.02 -5.15 -9.80
N LEU A 173 -6.48 -6.23 -10.36
CA LEU A 173 -6.60 -6.53 -11.78
C LEU A 173 -8.06 -6.77 -12.22
N ILE A 174 -8.88 -7.40 -11.39
CA ILE A 174 -10.32 -7.60 -11.65
C ILE A 174 -11.08 -6.26 -11.55
N THR A 175 -10.72 -5.40 -10.60
CA THR A 175 -11.39 -4.10 -10.43
C THR A 175 -11.14 -3.14 -11.59
N LEU A 176 -10.01 -3.27 -12.29
CA LEU A 176 -9.61 -2.36 -13.37
C LEU A 176 -10.60 -2.31 -14.56
N PRO A 177 -11.06 -3.42 -15.16
CA PRO A 177 -12.12 -3.37 -16.16
C PRO A 177 -13.48 -2.94 -15.57
N LEU A 178 -13.75 -3.25 -14.30
CA LEU A 178 -15.00 -2.87 -13.63
C LEU A 178 -15.08 -1.37 -13.32
N ALA A 179 -13.95 -0.68 -13.30
CA ALA A 179 -13.86 0.77 -13.13
C ALA A 179 -14.63 1.54 -14.22
N PHE A 180 -14.88 0.94 -15.37
CA PHE A 180 -15.66 1.55 -16.46
C PHE A 180 -17.15 1.20 -16.44
N VAL A 181 -17.58 0.29 -15.56
CA VAL A 181 -18.96 -0.23 -15.55
C VAL A 181 -19.85 0.64 -14.66
N ASP A 182 -19.62 0.59 -13.35
CA ASP A 182 -20.45 1.27 -12.37
C ASP A 182 -19.71 1.34 -11.02
N ALA A 183 -20.00 2.38 -10.22
CA ALA A 183 -19.31 2.61 -8.96
C ALA A 183 -19.62 1.52 -7.93
N LEU A 184 -20.88 1.05 -7.85
CA LEU A 184 -21.28 0.00 -6.92
C LEU A 184 -20.61 -1.33 -7.28
N VAL A 185 -20.61 -1.68 -8.57
CA VAL A 185 -19.96 -2.91 -9.06
C VAL A 185 -18.46 -2.90 -8.76
N TRP A 186 -17.78 -1.77 -9.00
CA TRP A 186 -16.37 -1.60 -8.67
C TRP A 186 -16.11 -1.70 -7.16
N ASN A 187 -16.94 -1.07 -6.33
CA ASN A 187 -16.84 -1.15 -4.87
C ASN A 187 -17.01 -2.58 -4.34
N LEU A 188 -18.02 -3.30 -4.83
CA LEU A 188 -18.30 -4.68 -4.43
C LEU A 188 -17.20 -5.64 -4.90
N ALA A 189 -16.51 -5.35 -6.01
CA ALA A 189 -15.41 -6.18 -6.49
C ALA A 189 -14.23 -6.25 -5.50
N TRP A 190 -14.02 -5.23 -4.65
CA TRP A 190 -13.03 -5.30 -3.58
C TRP A 190 -13.31 -6.40 -2.55
N LEU A 191 -14.59 -6.79 -2.37
CA LEU A 191 -14.95 -7.90 -1.49
C LEU A 191 -14.40 -9.24 -1.98
N LEU A 192 -14.04 -9.36 -3.27
CA LEU A 192 -13.37 -10.53 -3.82
C LEU A 192 -12.00 -10.78 -3.18
N TYR A 193 -11.42 -9.81 -2.48
CA TYR A 193 -10.21 -10.01 -1.70
C TYR A 193 -10.34 -11.17 -0.71
N ILE A 194 -11.47 -11.29 -0.02
CA ILE A 194 -11.69 -12.35 0.97
C ILE A 194 -11.67 -13.74 0.31
N PRO A 195 -12.52 -14.06 -0.68
CA PRO A 195 -12.49 -15.38 -1.34
C PRO A 195 -11.18 -15.62 -2.10
N VAL A 196 -10.59 -14.62 -2.75
CA VAL A 196 -9.29 -14.78 -3.42
C VAL A 196 -8.21 -15.14 -2.41
N ALA A 197 -8.10 -14.41 -1.29
CA ALA A 197 -7.13 -14.72 -0.25
C ALA A 197 -7.36 -16.12 0.36
N MET A 198 -8.62 -16.52 0.58
CA MET A 198 -8.97 -17.86 1.09
C MET A 198 -8.56 -18.97 0.10
N ILE A 199 -8.88 -18.83 -1.18
CA ILE A 199 -8.52 -19.80 -2.24
C ILE A 199 -7.01 -19.88 -2.40
N MET A 200 -6.32 -18.74 -2.30
CA MET A 200 -4.87 -18.71 -2.40
C MET A 200 -4.22 -19.42 -1.20
N ARG A 201 -4.74 -19.20 0.01
CA ARG A 201 -4.29 -19.90 1.22
C ARG A 201 -4.56 -21.40 1.20
N SER A 202 -5.65 -21.88 0.59
CA SER A 202 -5.95 -23.31 0.52
C SER A 202 -5.08 -24.10 -0.46
N ARG A 203 -4.27 -23.41 -1.29
CA ARG A 203 -3.30 -24.01 -2.22
C ARG A 203 -1.88 -24.10 -1.64
N LEU A 204 -1.71 -23.80 -0.35
CA LEU A 204 -0.44 -23.93 0.36
C LEU A 204 -0.12 -25.39 0.66
#